data_AF-A0A8T6NLB7-F1
#
_entry.id   AF-A0A8T6NLB7-F1
#
_cell.length_a   1.000
_cell.length_b   1.000
_cell.length_c   1.000
_cell.angle_alpha   90.00
_cell.angle_beta   90.00
_cell.angle_gamma   90.00
#
_symmetry.space_group_name_H-M   'P 1'
#
loop_
_entity.id
_entity.type
_entity.pdbx_description
1 polymer ?
#
loop_
_entity_poly.entity_id
_entity_poly.type
_entity_poly.pdbx_seq_one_letter_code
_entity_poly.pdbx_strand_id
1 'polypeptide(L)'
;MALTAILLITPLAGCLETVGDSSFNGIEYRDPIVAPDFTLVDQDGNNVTLSDYEGKVVVLAFIYTSCPDVCLIISSNLQWAKMNLQEDLVDDVVFLSVTIDPARDTVERLSRWTEATGYDWPHLTSSDLDGLVGVWSDWNVVVDN
;
A
#
# COMPACT_ATOMS: atom_id res chain seq x y z
N MET A 1 -4.89 -26.61 -72.29
CA MET A 1 -4.10 -25.61 -71.53
C MET A 1 -4.92 -25.21 -70.32
N ALA A 2 -4.74 -25.88 -69.19
CA ALA A 2 -5.43 -25.55 -67.94
C ALA A 2 -4.43 -24.78 -67.06
N LEU A 3 -4.70 -23.50 -66.79
CA LEU A 3 -3.94 -22.72 -65.81
C LEU A 3 -4.43 -23.10 -64.41
N THR A 4 -3.60 -23.80 -63.65
CA THR A 4 -3.80 -24.01 -62.22
C THR A 4 -3.19 -22.82 -61.49
N ALA A 5 -4.02 -21.91 -60.98
CA ALA A 5 -3.58 -20.82 -60.12
C ALA A 5 -3.30 -21.41 -58.72
N ILE A 6 -2.02 -21.58 -58.39
CA ILE A 6 -1.59 -21.90 -57.02
C ILE A 6 -1.61 -20.59 -56.24
N LEU A 7 -2.69 -20.35 -55.50
CA LEU A 7 -2.77 -19.25 -54.55
C LEU A 7 -1.96 -19.65 -53.31
N LEU A 8 -0.74 -19.10 -53.17
CA LEU A 8 0.06 -19.26 -51.97
C LEU A 8 -0.69 -18.66 -50.77
N ILE A 9 -1.18 -19.53 -49.88
CA ILE A 9 -1.59 -19.13 -48.54
C ILE A 9 -0.30 -18.89 -47.77
N THR A 10 0.18 -17.64 -47.74
CA THR A 10 1.20 -17.24 -46.78
C THR A 10 0.58 -17.33 -45.40
N PRO A 11 1.06 -18.20 -44.49
CA PRO A 11 0.63 -18.14 -43.11
C PRO A 11 1.06 -16.78 -42.59
N LEU A 12 0.07 -15.94 -42.27
CA LEU A 12 0.30 -14.74 -41.51
C LEU A 12 0.80 -15.25 -40.16
N ALA A 13 2.12 -15.30 -39.99
CA ALA A 13 2.72 -15.41 -38.68
C ALA A 13 2.32 -14.13 -37.95
N GLY A 14 1.13 -14.14 -37.36
CA GLY A 14 0.74 -13.17 -36.36
C GLY A 14 1.85 -13.21 -35.34
N CYS A 15 2.58 -12.11 -35.23
CA CYS A 15 3.51 -11.92 -34.15
C CYS A 15 2.67 -12.06 -32.89
N LEU A 16 2.84 -13.18 -32.19
CA LEU A 16 2.44 -13.29 -30.81
C LEU A 16 3.32 -12.23 -30.13
N GLU A 17 2.76 -11.05 -29.87
CA GLU A 17 3.41 -10.05 -29.04
C GLU A 17 3.78 -10.77 -27.75
N THR A 18 5.07 -11.02 -27.60
CA THR A 18 5.66 -11.38 -26.32
C THR A 18 5.15 -10.33 -25.35
N VAL A 19 4.44 -10.77 -24.31
CA VAL A 19 4.03 -9.97 -23.16
C VAL A 19 5.14 -8.96 -22.91
N GLY A 20 4.86 -7.71 -23.29
CA GLY A 20 5.88 -6.67 -23.29
C GLY A 20 6.43 -6.61 -21.89
N ASP A 21 7.72 -6.88 -21.78
CA ASP A 21 8.51 -6.66 -20.58
C ASP A 21 8.21 -5.22 -20.16
N SER A 22 7.33 -5.04 -19.18
CA SER A 22 6.92 -3.72 -18.75
C SER A 22 8.15 -3.12 -18.10
N SER A 23 8.84 -2.25 -18.84
CA SER A 23 10.04 -1.60 -18.33
C SER A 23 9.68 -0.92 -17.02
N PHE A 24 10.24 -1.39 -15.92
CA PHE A 24 9.97 -0.85 -14.59
C PHE A 24 10.22 0.65 -14.61
N ASN A 25 9.16 1.45 -14.46
CA ASN A 25 9.24 2.91 -14.41
C ASN A 25 9.55 3.32 -12.98
N GLY A 26 10.79 3.13 -12.56
CA GLY A 26 11.24 3.46 -11.21
C GLY A 26 12.74 3.34 -11.05
N ILE A 27 13.21 3.66 -9.85
CA ILE A 27 14.59 3.45 -9.44
C ILE A 27 14.57 2.25 -8.49
N GLU A 28 15.25 1.18 -8.87
CA GLU A 28 15.51 0.07 -7.95
C GLU A 28 16.38 0.58 -6.80
N TYR A 29 15.89 0.44 -5.57
CA TYR A 29 16.65 0.77 -4.37
C TYR A 29 17.51 -0.43 -4.00
N ARG A 30 18.77 -0.44 -4.48
CA ARG A 30 19.65 -1.62 -4.42
C ARG A 30 20.16 -1.96 -3.02
N ASP A 31 20.26 -0.96 -2.15
CA ASP A 31 20.76 -1.09 -0.79
C ASP A 31 19.73 -0.54 0.22
N PRO A 32 18.56 -1.20 0.36
CA PRO A 32 17.56 -0.76 1.32
C PRO A 32 18.07 -0.87 2.75
N ILE A 33 17.79 0.17 3.53
CA ILE A 33 17.88 0.07 4.99
C ILE A 33 16.76 -0.88 5.44
N VAL A 34 17.04 -1.68 6.48
CA VAL A 34 16.01 -2.52 7.11
C VAL A 34 14.89 -1.62 7.63
N ALA A 35 13.64 -1.96 7.29
CA ALA A 35 12.48 -1.25 7.80
C ALA A 35 12.46 -1.32 9.35
N PRO A 36 12.42 -0.17 10.05
CA PRO A 36 12.35 -0.19 11.51
C PRO A 36 11.04 -0.83 11.99
N ASP A 37 11.18 -1.79 12.91
CA ASP A 37 10.05 -2.52 13.46
C ASP A 37 9.26 -1.68 14.46
N PHE A 38 7.99 -2.02 14.66
CA PHE A 38 7.11 -1.41 15.65
C PHE A 38 6.01 -2.38 16.05
N THR A 39 5.46 -2.20 17.25
CA THR A 39 4.18 -2.79 17.65
C THR A 39 3.23 -1.67 18.06
N LEU A 40 2.10 -1.56 17.37
CA LEU A 40 1.06 -0.56 17.63
C LEU A 40 -0.30 -1.25 17.75
N VAL A 41 -1.36 -0.47 17.99
CA VAL A 41 -2.73 -0.98 18.14
C VAL A 41 -3.59 -0.50 16.99
N ASP A 42 -4.37 -1.40 16.38
CA ASP A 42 -5.28 -1.06 15.29
C ASP A 42 -6.64 -0.50 15.77
N GLN A 43 -7.53 -0.21 14.83
CA GLN A 43 -8.88 0.29 15.09
C GLN A 43 -9.79 -0.70 15.83
N ASP A 44 -9.45 -1.99 15.83
CA ASP A 44 -10.19 -3.06 16.49
C ASP A 44 -9.61 -3.40 17.88
N GLY A 45 -8.52 -2.73 18.26
CA GLY A 45 -7.82 -2.94 19.53
C GLY A 45 -6.81 -4.09 19.52
N ASN A 46 -6.48 -4.63 18.34
CA ASN A 46 -5.48 -5.69 18.20
C ASN A 46 -4.08 -5.09 18.08
N ASN A 47 -3.09 -5.83 18.58
CA ASN A 47 -1.69 -5.49 18.33
C ASN A 47 -1.32 -5.84 16.89
N VAL A 48 -0.62 -4.91 16.23
CA VAL A 48 -0.05 -5.09 14.89
C VAL A 48 1.45 -4.83 14.99
N THR A 49 2.25 -5.84 14.65
CA THR A 49 3.71 -5.72 14.57
C THR A 49 4.14 -5.73 13.11
N LEU A 50 5.06 -4.85 12.71
CA LEU A 50 5.50 -4.80 11.31
C LEU A 50 6.14 -6.12 10.86
N SER A 51 6.92 -6.76 11.75
CA SER A 51 7.53 -8.07 11.49
C SER A 51 6.52 -9.19 11.21
N ASP A 52 5.25 -9.03 11.61
CA ASP A 52 4.20 -10.02 11.31
C ASP A 52 3.87 -10.09 9.80
N TYR A 53 4.32 -9.09 9.02
CA TYR A 53 4.14 -9.00 7.57
C TYR A 53 5.41 -9.36 6.78
N GLU A 54 6.40 -10.02 7.39
CA GLU A 54 7.57 -10.51 6.67
C GLU A 54 7.18 -11.35 5.42
N GLY A 55 7.83 -11.05 4.29
CA GLY A 55 7.53 -11.69 3.00
C GLY A 55 6.40 -11.04 2.20
N LYS A 56 5.73 -10.01 2.73
CA LYS A 56 4.73 -9.20 2.01
C LYS A 56 5.28 -7.84 1.62
N VAL A 57 4.67 -7.20 0.63
CA VAL A 57 4.88 -5.78 0.32
C VAL A 57 4.01 -4.95 1.26
N VAL A 58 4.63 -4.11 2.10
CA VAL A 58 3.88 -3.23 3.00
C VAL A 58 3.89 -1.80 2.45
N VAL A 59 2.71 -1.26 2.21
CA VAL A 59 2.49 0.16 1.89
C VAL A 59 2.11 0.88 3.19
N LEU A 60 3.08 1.59 3.77
CA LEU A 60 2.92 2.31 5.04
C LEU A 60 2.72 3.81 4.80
N ALA A 61 1.72 4.41 5.45
CA ALA A 61 1.49 5.86 5.41
C ALA A 61 1.31 6.48 6.80
N PHE A 62 1.87 7.66 7.00
CA PHE A 62 1.69 8.44 8.23
C PHE A 62 0.63 9.52 7.97
N ILE A 63 -0.52 9.44 8.66
CA ILE A 63 -1.69 10.30 8.42
C ILE A 63 -2.41 10.60 9.75
N TYR A 64 -3.46 11.41 9.73
CA TYR A 64 -4.39 11.50 10.85
C TYR A 64 -5.81 11.80 10.37
N THR A 65 -6.82 11.31 11.09
CA THR A 65 -8.21 11.31 10.60
C THR A 65 -8.85 12.70 10.55
N SER A 66 -8.28 13.65 11.29
CA SER A 66 -8.79 15.04 11.38
C SER A 66 -8.14 15.99 10.38
N CYS A 67 -7.26 15.51 9.50
CA CYS A 67 -6.58 16.34 8.53
C CYS A 67 -7.57 16.82 7.44
N PRO A 68 -7.67 18.14 7.20
CA PRO A 68 -8.60 18.68 6.22
C PRO A 68 -8.06 18.72 4.77
N ASP A 69 -6.84 18.23 4.54
CA ASP A 69 -6.12 18.44 3.27
C ASP A 69 -5.45 17.14 2.76
N VAL A 70 -4.11 17.07 2.80
CA VAL A 70 -3.34 16.05 2.09
C VAL A 70 -3.57 14.62 2.57
N CYS A 71 -3.86 14.38 3.86
CA CYS A 71 -4.07 13.01 4.35
C CYS A 71 -5.31 12.37 3.73
N LEU A 72 -6.37 13.14 3.43
CA LEU A 72 -7.55 12.59 2.75
C LEU A 72 -7.23 12.15 1.33
N ILE A 73 -6.36 12.91 0.64
CA ILE A 73 -5.88 12.57 -0.70
C ILE A 73 -5.00 11.31 -0.65
N ILE A 74 -4.10 11.22 0.33
CA ILE A 74 -3.25 10.03 0.54
C ILE A 74 -4.12 8.79 0.77
N SER A 75 -5.07 8.84 1.71
CA SER A 75 -5.94 7.70 2.00
C SER A 75 -6.79 7.28 0.79
N SER A 76 -7.31 8.25 0.03
CA SER A 76 -8.04 7.97 -1.22
C SER A 76 -7.14 7.28 -2.26
N ASN A 77 -5.88 7.71 -2.39
CA ASN A 77 -4.92 7.09 -3.30
C ASN A 77 -4.55 5.67 -2.85
N LEU A 78 -4.42 5.41 -1.55
CA LEU A 78 -4.20 4.06 -1.01
C LEU A 78 -5.40 3.14 -1.31
N GLN A 79 -6.62 3.62 -1.08
CA GLN A 79 -7.83 2.87 -1.43
C GLN A 79 -7.88 2.59 -2.94
N TRP A 80 -7.56 3.58 -3.78
CA TRP A 80 -7.52 3.39 -5.22
C TRP A 80 -6.47 2.35 -5.61
N ALA A 81 -5.26 2.40 -5.04
CA ALA A 81 -4.22 1.40 -5.28
C ALA A 81 -4.68 0.01 -4.86
N LYS A 82 -5.25 -0.15 -3.65
CA LYS A 82 -5.77 -1.42 -3.13
C LYS A 82 -6.82 -2.01 -4.06
N MET A 83 -7.75 -1.20 -4.58
CA MET A 83 -8.82 -1.66 -5.49
C MET A 83 -8.33 -2.03 -6.90
N ASN A 84 -7.15 -1.56 -7.30
CA ASN A 84 -6.57 -1.82 -8.61
C ASN A 84 -5.44 -2.87 -8.56
N LEU A 85 -5.22 -3.52 -7.42
CA LEU A 85 -4.34 -4.68 -7.36
C LEU A 85 -4.89 -5.81 -8.24
N GLN A 86 -3.98 -6.51 -8.92
CA GLN A 86 -4.32 -7.74 -9.62
C GLN A 86 -4.70 -8.81 -8.59
N GLU A 87 -5.63 -9.72 -8.94
CA GLU A 87 -6.17 -10.72 -8.02
C GLU A 87 -5.08 -11.58 -7.37
N ASP A 88 -4.01 -11.90 -8.09
CA ASP A 88 -2.86 -12.67 -7.62
C ASP A 88 -1.96 -11.92 -6.64
N LEU A 89 -2.06 -10.58 -6.55
CA LEU A 89 -1.27 -9.74 -5.66
C LEU A 89 -2.02 -9.33 -4.38
N VAL A 90 -3.33 -9.56 -4.30
CA VAL A 90 -4.17 -9.10 -3.18
C VAL A 90 -3.68 -9.64 -1.84
N ASP A 91 -3.21 -10.89 -1.82
CA ASP A 91 -2.70 -11.52 -0.60
C ASP A 91 -1.25 -11.14 -0.28
N ASP A 92 -0.50 -10.58 -1.23
CA ASP A 92 0.93 -10.25 -1.10
C ASP A 92 1.19 -8.79 -0.72
N VAL A 93 0.17 -7.93 -0.78
CA VAL A 93 0.29 -6.49 -0.47
C VAL A 93 -0.57 -6.12 0.74
N VAL A 94 0.05 -5.48 1.73
CA VAL A 94 -0.61 -4.99 2.95
C VAL A 94 -0.53 -3.48 2.98
N PHE A 95 -1.64 -2.84 3.30
CA PHE A 95 -1.69 -1.40 3.56
C PHE A 95 -1.74 -1.18 5.06
N LEU A 96 -0.96 -0.22 5.56
CA LEU A 96 -0.97 0.20 6.95
C LEU A 96 -0.97 1.72 7.00
N SER A 97 -1.59 2.27 8.04
CA SER A 97 -1.43 3.68 8.34
C SER A 97 -1.14 3.91 9.81
N VAL A 98 -0.24 4.81 10.13
CA VAL A 98 0.15 5.17 11.50
C VAL A 98 -0.29 6.61 11.77
N THR A 99 -0.98 6.83 12.89
CA THR A 99 -1.43 8.19 13.23
C THR A 99 -0.27 9.09 13.63
N ILE A 100 -0.33 10.35 13.20
CA ILE A 100 0.51 11.45 13.72
C ILE A 100 -0.23 12.34 14.75
N ASP A 101 -1.44 11.94 15.15
CA ASP A 101 -2.32 12.69 16.05
C ASP A 101 -3.02 11.76 17.07
N PRO A 102 -2.23 11.04 17.90
CA PRO A 102 -2.76 10.05 18.84
C PRO A 102 -3.71 10.63 19.89
N ALA A 103 -3.63 11.95 20.15
CA ALA A 103 -4.52 12.63 21.08
C ALA A 103 -5.99 12.61 20.62
N ARG A 104 -6.23 12.58 19.31
CA ARG A 104 -7.59 12.47 18.72
C ARG A 104 -7.83 11.08 18.17
N ASP A 105 -6.86 10.50 17.48
CA ASP A 105 -6.94 9.19 16.81
C ASP A 105 -6.79 8.03 17.80
N THR A 106 -7.75 7.95 18.71
CA THR A 106 -7.99 6.78 19.57
C THR A 106 -8.54 5.60 18.77
N VAL A 107 -8.41 4.38 19.29
CA VAL A 107 -9.01 3.15 18.71
C VAL A 107 -10.46 3.36 18.30
N GLU A 108 -11.28 3.88 19.20
CA GLU A 108 -12.71 4.22 18.96
C GLU A 108 -12.90 5.21 17.80
N ARG A 109 -12.04 6.22 17.68
CA ARG A 109 -12.11 7.20 16.59
C ARG A 109 -11.71 6.57 15.26
N LEU A 110 -10.65 5.76 15.26
CA LEU A 110 -10.19 5.04 14.07
C LEU A 110 -11.25 4.06 13.58
N SER A 111 -11.90 3.31 14.47
CA SER A 111 -13.02 2.42 14.14
C SER A 111 -14.15 3.17 13.43
N ARG A 112 -14.57 4.32 13.99
CA ARG A 112 -15.60 5.17 13.38
C ARG A 112 -15.17 5.72 12.03
N TRP A 113 -13.89 6.04 11.86
CA TRP A 113 -13.36 6.53 10.60
C TRP A 113 -13.36 5.44 9.52
N THR A 114 -12.94 4.21 9.87
CA THR A 114 -13.07 3.02 9.02
C THR A 114 -14.51 2.80 8.58
N GLU A 115 -15.48 2.81 9.51
CA GLU A 115 -16.90 2.65 9.19
C GLU A 115 -17.42 3.74 8.23
N ALA A 116 -17.00 4.99 8.43
CA ALA A 116 -17.47 6.12 7.63
C ALA A 116 -16.87 6.16 6.22
N THR A 117 -15.64 5.67 6.06
CA THR A 117 -14.88 5.78 4.81
C THR A 117 -14.88 4.48 3.99
N GLY A 118 -15.05 3.34 4.65
CA GLY A 118 -14.84 2.01 4.05
C GLY A 118 -13.36 1.64 3.88
N TYR A 119 -12.44 2.45 4.42
CA TYR A 119 -11.01 2.14 4.41
C TYR A 119 -10.74 1.10 5.50
N ASP A 120 -10.57 -0.15 5.08
CA ASP A 120 -10.63 -1.38 5.89
C ASP A 120 -9.25 -1.98 6.17
N TRP A 121 -8.17 -1.22 5.99
CA TRP A 121 -6.83 -1.64 6.39
C TRP A 121 -6.52 -1.21 7.83
N PRO A 122 -5.52 -1.81 8.50
CA PRO A 122 -5.17 -1.40 9.85
C PRO A 122 -4.77 0.09 9.95
N HIS A 123 -5.49 0.84 10.77
CA HIS A 123 -5.13 2.18 11.20
C HIS A 123 -4.56 2.12 12.62
N LEU A 124 -3.31 2.51 12.76
CA LEU A 124 -2.48 2.22 13.91
C LEU A 124 -2.31 3.45 14.80
N THR A 125 -2.44 3.25 16.09
CA THR A 125 -2.26 4.25 17.15
C THR A 125 -1.61 3.62 18.38
N SER A 126 -1.29 4.44 19.37
CA SER A 126 -0.80 3.99 20.67
C SER A 126 -1.22 4.98 21.76
N SER A 127 -1.50 4.46 22.95
CA SER A 127 -1.63 5.27 24.17
C SER A 127 -0.28 5.62 24.79
N ASP A 128 0.80 4.92 24.40
CA ASP A 128 2.18 5.26 24.71
C ASP A 128 2.70 6.25 23.67
N LEU A 129 2.69 7.53 24.04
CA LEU A 129 3.16 8.62 23.18
C LEU A 129 4.68 8.56 22.95
N ASP A 130 5.46 8.15 23.94
CA ASP A 130 6.92 8.07 23.81
C ASP A 130 7.29 6.96 22.80
N GLY A 131 6.62 5.81 22.90
CA GLY A 131 6.74 4.73 21.92
C GLY A 131 6.36 5.18 20.51
N LEU A 132 5.25 5.89 20.33
CA LEU A 132 4.80 6.35 19.02
C LEU A 132 5.73 7.43 18.42
N VAL A 133 6.27 8.34 19.24
CA VAL A 133 7.32 9.30 18.83
C VAL A 133 8.59 8.56 18.38
N GLY A 134 8.95 7.46 19.05
CA GLY A 134 10.03 6.57 18.63
C GLY A 134 9.81 6.03 17.23
N VAL A 135 8.60 5.52 16.94
CA VAL A 135 8.23 5.05 15.58
C VAL A 135 8.37 6.17 14.55
N TRP A 136 7.88 7.37 14.82
CA TRP A 136 8.03 8.49 13.88
C TRP A 136 9.51 8.80 13.61
N SER A 137 10.33 8.84 14.67
CA SER A 137 11.77 9.11 14.57
C SER A 137 12.49 8.05 13.73
N ASP A 138 12.24 6.76 14.00
CA ASP A 138 12.89 5.66 13.29
C ASP A 138 12.55 5.67 11.79
N TRP A 139 11.32 6.07 11.46
CA TRP A 139 10.84 6.24 10.08
C TRP A 139 11.16 7.61 9.47
N ASN A 140 11.92 8.46 10.16
CA ASN A 140 12.28 9.83 9.75
C ASN A 140 11.06 10.72 9.43
N VAL A 141 9.95 10.50 10.15
CA VAL A 141 8.73 11.32 10.09
C VAL A 141 8.83 12.42 11.14
N VAL A 142 8.76 13.67 10.70
CA VAL A 142 8.74 14.83 11.59
C VAL A 142 7.30 15.26 11.82
N VAL A 143 6.88 15.27 13.08
CA VAL A 143 5.57 15.79 13.50
C VAL A 143 5.82 17.07 14.30
N ASP A 144 5.46 18.19 13.72
CA ASP A 144 5.54 19.49 14.41
C ASP A 144 4.49 19.54 15.52
N ASN A 145 4.93 19.92 16.72
CA ASN A 145 4.11 20.02 17.93
C ASN A 145 3.48 21.41 18.05
#